data_AF-A0A976LBB2-F1
#
_entry.id   AF-A0A976LBB2-F1
#
_cell.length_a   1.000
_cell.length_b   1.000
_cell.length_c   1.000
_cell.angle_alpha   90.00
_cell.angle_beta   90.00
_cell.angle_gamma   90.00
#
_symmetry.space_group_name_H-M   'P 1'
#
loop_
_entity.id
_entity.type
_entity.pdbx_description
1 polymer ?
#
loop_
_entity_poly.entity_id
_entity_poly.type
_entity_poly.pdbx_seq_one_letter_code
_entity_poly.pdbx_strand_id
1 'polypeptide(L)'
;DPTGDVSLIKLLGRNDFPFAMLADSDTVRVGDFCFAAGNPFLLATNFQPSISAGIVSGVHRYQYPAGTLLEYADCLQVDAAINPGNSGGALFDAEGGLIGVNGRASFEKRGRINVGVGYAISSNQLRNFVGMLRGGRLCDHATLGATVATSEDGRVVVADILESSDAYRRGLRYDDEIVSIAGRPVRTVNAMKNILGTLPSGWRVPLVLRREGRPIEMLVRLAGVHSPAELALLVEGGGAPADPRQKKQKPLDKDAPQKNPHDDTPESGKQTAQVPDIVKPFYEPRNGFTNYYFNRLERNRVAALIASRGDYAVCKGSWIFSGTLVGGGDFRIELAENFASIDLPTGTTRIDTTGDLDGNPSPPGSGGLLASLVLWRRLLQSGPQSLGRTDYWGTAPLLGVEELCDVLHSTVAAVELQVASSPADGTVRGLELWPSSQDDPCEVRFLDHTSLNQIEMPHRFEVRHGNELFAIFQIRSIEFTESPSNDEASDRVSFLEPGLEYFTADRSL
;
A
#
# COMPACT_ATOMS: atom_id res chain seq x y z
N ASP A 1 -10.61 -7.71 -2.62
CA ASP A 1 -9.53 -8.22 -3.48
C ASP A 1 -10.17 -9.12 -4.55
N PRO A 2 -10.31 -8.61 -5.78
CA PRO A 2 -11.01 -9.33 -6.85
C PRO A 2 -10.26 -10.58 -7.33
N THR A 3 -8.94 -10.66 -7.14
CA THR A 3 -8.12 -11.76 -7.66
C THR A 3 -7.78 -12.75 -6.54
N GLY A 4 -7.33 -12.28 -5.38
CA GLY A 4 -6.94 -13.14 -4.26
C GLY A 4 -8.10 -13.71 -3.44
N ASP A 5 -9.35 -13.47 -3.85
CA ASP A 5 -10.58 -14.04 -3.26
C ASP A 5 -10.78 -13.67 -1.78
N VAL A 6 -10.46 -12.42 -1.44
CA VAL A 6 -10.64 -11.88 -0.08
C VAL A 6 -11.60 -10.69 -0.11
N SER A 7 -12.55 -10.72 0.82
CA SER A 7 -13.48 -9.60 1.07
C SER A 7 -13.50 -9.26 2.55
N LEU A 8 -13.81 -7.99 2.86
CA LEU A 8 -14.01 -7.52 4.22
C LEU A 8 -15.41 -6.93 4.33
N ILE A 9 -16.17 -7.40 5.32
CA ILE A 9 -17.53 -6.95 5.59
C ILE A 9 -17.61 -6.28 6.95
N LYS A 10 -18.43 -5.23 7.07
CA LYS A 10 -18.73 -4.58 8.34
C LYS A 10 -20.12 -5.00 8.81
N LEU A 11 -20.18 -5.67 9.97
CA LEU A 11 -21.43 -5.89 10.68
C LEU A 11 -21.88 -4.59 11.36
N LEU A 12 -23.16 -4.24 11.19
CA LEU A 12 -23.78 -3.05 11.76
C LEU A 12 -24.56 -3.38 13.04
N GLY A 13 -24.71 -2.40 13.93
CA GLY A 13 -25.57 -2.50 15.12
C GLY A 13 -24.90 -3.02 16.40
N ARG A 14 -23.67 -3.53 16.32
CA ARG A 14 -22.89 -3.98 17.49
C ARG A 14 -21.38 -3.90 17.25
N ASN A 15 -20.58 -3.84 18.30
CA ASN A 15 -19.12 -3.70 18.23
C ASN A 15 -18.34 -4.61 19.21
N ASP A 16 -19.01 -5.49 19.94
CA ASP A 16 -18.47 -6.37 20.99
C ASP A 16 -18.37 -7.84 20.54
N PHE A 17 -18.17 -8.07 19.24
CA PHE A 17 -18.07 -9.43 18.72
C PHE A 17 -16.78 -10.12 19.20
N PRO A 18 -16.85 -11.39 19.63
CA PRO A 18 -15.64 -12.19 19.81
C PRO A 18 -14.91 -12.32 18.47
N PHE A 19 -13.59 -12.33 18.50
CA PHE A 19 -12.74 -12.42 17.31
C PHE A 19 -11.60 -13.40 17.53
N ALA A 20 -11.07 -13.94 16.43
CA ALA A 20 -9.89 -14.79 16.43
C ALA A 20 -8.63 -13.96 16.16
N MET A 21 -7.51 -14.38 16.73
CA MET A 21 -6.20 -13.80 16.43
C MET A 21 -5.63 -14.46 15.17
N LEU A 22 -5.10 -13.65 14.25
CA LEU A 22 -4.34 -14.15 13.10
C LEU A 22 -2.99 -14.70 13.58
N ALA A 23 -2.80 -16.00 13.37
CA ALA A 23 -1.51 -16.65 13.53
C ALA A 23 -0.60 -16.38 12.31
N ASP A 24 0.68 -16.69 12.43
CA ASP A 24 1.65 -16.58 11.34
C ASP A 24 1.62 -17.85 10.48
N SER A 25 0.96 -17.77 9.32
CA SER A 25 0.85 -18.91 8.40
C SER A 25 2.19 -19.35 7.78
N ASP A 26 3.23 -18.52 7.81
CA ASP A 26 4.56 -18.91 7.32
C ASP A 26 5.30 -19.85 8.31
N THR A 27 4.83 -19.95 9.55
CA THR A 27 5.35 -20.90 10.55
C THR A 27 4.74 -22.29 10.46
N VAL A 28 3.60 -22.41 9.77
CA VAL A 28 2.85 -23.66 9.61
C VAL A 28 3.66 -24.68 8.81
N ARG A 29 3.59 -25.95 9.24
CA ARG A 29 4.32 -27.07 8.64
C ARG A 29 3.37 -28.17 8.20
N VAL A 30 3.82 -28.95 7.22
CA VAL A 30 3.12 -30.18 6.83
C VAL A 30 3.09 -31.14 8.01
N GLY A 31 1.91 -31.65 8.33
CA GLY A 31 1.66 -32.54 9.47
C GLY A 31 1.08 -31.83 10.69
N ASP A 32 1.07 -30.50 10.74
CA ASP A 32 0.42 -29.77 11.84
C ASP A 32 -1.08 -30.05 11.83
N PHE A 33 -1.67 -30.23 13.03
CA PHE A 33 -3.12 -30.37 13.16
C PHE A 33 -3.83 -29.08 12.77
N CYS A 34 -4.95 -29.21 12.07
CA CYS A 34 -5.77 -28.08 11.70
C CYS A 34 -7.27 -28.37 11.83
N PHE A 35 -8.06 -27.32 12.04
CA PHE A 35 -9.50 -27.40 12.23
C PHE A 35 -10.21 -26.44 11.29
N ALA A 36 -10.98 -26.96 10.35
CA ALA A 36 -11.80 -26.17 9.45
C ALA A 36 -13.20 -25.96 10.06
N ALA A 37 -13.60 -24.69 10.19
CA ALA A 37 -14.89 -24.27 10.72
C ALA A 37 -15.74 -23.60 9.62
N GLY A 38 -17.02 -23.96 9.53
CA GLY A 38 -17.93 -23.37 8.55
C GLY A 38 -19.37 -23.88 8.64
N ASN A 39 -20.16 -23.63 7.59
CA ASN A 39 -21.53 -24.13 7.46
C ASN A 39 -21.68 -24.96 6.17
N PRO A 40 -21.04 -26.15 6.08
CA PRO A 40 -21.11 -26.98 4.89
C PRO A 40 -22.55 -27.35 4.56
N PHE A 41 -22.91 -27.21 3.28
CA PHE A 41 -24.23 -27.49 2.73
C PHE A 41 -25.40 -26.76 3.44
N LEU A 42 -25.10 -25.69 4.19
CA LEU A 42 -26.07 -24.90 4.96
C LEU A 42 -26.87 -25.71 6.00
N LEU A 43 -26.31 -26.79 6.52
CA LEU A 43 -26.99 -27.71 7.45
C LEU A 43 -27.03 -27.19 8.89
N ALA A 44 -26.15 -26.26 9.26
CA ALA A 44 -26.11 -25.68 10.60
C ALA A 44 -27.19 -24.61 10.79
N THR A 45 -28.44 -25.05 10.96
CA THR A 45 -29.60 -24.17 11.20
C THR A 45 -29.70 -23.66 12.63
N ASN A 46 -28.93 -24.24 13.55
CA ASN A 46 -28.86 -23.86 14.98
C ASN A 46 -27.81 -22.76 15.26
N PHE A 47 -27.23 -22.15 14.22
CA PHE A 47 -26.17 -21.14 14.31
C PHE A 47 -24.88 -21.60 15.01
N GLN A 48 -24.65 -22.91 15.12
CA GLN A 48 -23.37 -23.47 15.58
C GLN A 48 -22.55 -23.96 14.38
N PRO A 49 -21.31 -23.52 14.18
CA PRO A 49 -20.52 -23.95 13.03
C PRO A 49 -20.21 -25.46 13.11
N SER A 50 -20.14 -26.11 11.96
CA SER A 50 -19.55 -27.45 11.86
C SER A 50 -18.04 -27.34 11.90
N ILE A 51 -17.39 -28.23 12.66
CA ILE A 51 -15.94 -28.34 12.75
C ILE A 51 -15.50 -29.66 12.13
N SER A 52 -14.49 -29.62 11.28
CA SER A 52 -13.77 -30.80 10.81
C SER A 52 -12.29 -30.70 11.16
N ALA A 53 -11.73 -31.79 11.68
CA ALA A 53 -10.31 -31.87 12.01
C ALA A 53 -9.56 -32.58 10.88
N GLY A 54 -8.30 -32.21 10.72
CA GLY A 54 -7.35 -32.83 9.80
C GLY A 54 -5.93 -32.37 10.10
N ILE A 55 -5.06 -32.49 9.11
CA ILE A 55 -3.70 -31.98 9.12
C ILE A 55 -3.44 -31.09 7.91
N VAL A 56 -2.43 -30.23 8.04
CA VAL A 56 -1.85 -29.52 6.92
C VAL A 56 -1.11 -30.53 6.04
N SER A 57 -1.66 -30.79 4.86
CA SER A 57 -1.12 -31.71 3.85
C SER A 57 -0.06 -31.06 2.95
N GLY A 58 -0.05 -29.72 2.88
CA GLY A 58 0.89 -28.98 2.05
C GLY A 58 0.90 -27.50 2.41
N VAL A 59 2.08 -26.89 2.32
CA VAL A 59 2.26 -25.44 2.45
C VAL A 59 2.72 -24.87 1.12
N HIS A 60 2.52 -23.57 0.95
CA HIS A 60 2.91 -22.82 -0.24
C HIS A 60 2.42 -23.42 -1.55
N ARG A 61 1.14 -23.83 -1.57
CA ARG A 61 0.51 -24.38 -2.77
C ARG A 61 -0.03 -23.26 -3.64
N TYR A 62 0.19 -23.40 -4.94
CA TYR A 62 -0.41 -22.55 -5.96
C TYR A 62 -1.69 -23.20 -6.48
N GLN A 63 -2.79 -22.44 -6.55
CA GLN A 63 -4.01 -22.84 -7.26
C GLN A 63 -4.34 -21.80 -8.32
N TYR A 64 -4.09 -22.18 -9.57
CA TYR A 64 -4.31 -21.33 -10.72
C TYR A 64 -5.79 -20.92 -10.88
N PRO A 65 -6.06 -19.81 -11.60
CA PRO A 65 -7.40 -19.41 -11.99
C PRO A 65 -8.05 -20.45 -12.92
N ALA A 66 -8.76 -21.42 -12.34
CA ALA A 66 -9.37 -22.55 -13.05
C ALA A 66 -10.73 -22.16 -13.68
N GLY A 67 -10.70 -21.29 -14.69
CA GLY A 67 -11.90 -20.79 -15.36
C GLY A 67 -12.61 -19.65 -14.61
N THR A 68 -11.94 -19.07 -13.60
CA THR A 68 -12.36 -17.89 -12.85
C THR A 68 -11.22 -16.88 -12.82
N LEU A 69 -11.48 -15.65 -12.37
CA LEU A 69 -10.44 -14.65 -12.07
C LEU A 69 -9.68 -14.96 -10.76
N LEU A 70 -10.31 -15.75 -9.88
CA LEU A 70 -9.80 -16.04 -8.55
C LEU A 70 -8.52 -16.88 -8.63
N GLU A 71 -7.50 -16.52 -7.87
CA GLU A 71 -6.19 -17.16 -7.82
C GLU A 71 -5.74 -17.30 -6.37
N TYR A 72 -5.33 -18.50 -5.96
CA TYR A 72 -4.73 -18.68 -4.62
C TYR A 72 -3.24 -18.87 -4.82
N ALA A 73 -2.50 -17.77 -4.70
CA ALA A 73 -1.08 -17.74 -4.98
C ALA A 73 -0.29 -18.60 -3.98
N ASP A 74 -0.61 -18.55 -2.69
CA ASP A 74 0.16 -19.19 -1.63
C ASP A 74 -0.76 -19.75 -0.54
N CYS A 75 -1.45 -20.84 -0.86
CA CYS A 75 -2.45 -21.44 0.02
C CYS A 75 -1.91 -22.62 0.83
N LEU A 76 -2.59 -22.86 1.95
CA LEU A 76 -2.45 -24.08 2.75
C LEU A 76 -3.34 -25.16 2.16
N GLN A 77 -2.79 -26.36 1.98
CA GLN A 77 -3.54 -27.54 1.59
C GLN A 77 -3.80 -28.40 2.83
N VAL A 78 -5.03 -28.86 3.00
CA VAL A 78 -5.46 -29.64 4.16
C VAL A 78 -6.26 -30.86 3.73
N ASP A 79 -6.30 -31.89 4.57
CA ASP A 79 -7.19 -33.05 4.40
C ASP A 79 -8.48 -32.93 5.22
N ALA A 80 -8.59 -31.90 6.07
CA ALA A 80 -9.82 -31.54 6.75
C ALA A 80 -10.97 -31.35 5.75
N ALA A 81 -12.18 -31.77 6.13
CA ALA A 81 -13.32 -31.83 5.22
C ALA A 81 -13.85 -30.44 4.84
N ILE A 82 -13.37 -29.90 3.71
CA ILE A 82 -13.85 -28.64 3.12
C ILE A 82 -14.83 -28.92 1.98
N ASN A 83 -16.12 -28.64 2.23
CA ASN A 83 -17.24 -28.73 1.30
C ASN A 83 -17.89 -27.35 1.01
N PRO A 84 -18.73 -27.20 -0.05
CA PRO A 84 -19.47 -25.97 -0.30
C PRO A 84 -20.21 -25.48 0.95
N GLY A 85 -20.09 -24.20 1.28
CA GLY A 85 -20.58 -23.61 2.54
C GLY A 85 -19.50 -23.43 3.63
N ASN A 86 -18.30 -24.02 3.44
CA ASN A 86 -17.13 -23.64 4.24
C ASN A 86 -16.39 -22.42 3.69
N SER A 87 -16.60 -22.03 2.43
CA SER A 87 -15.91 -20.89 1.81
C SER A 87 -16.13 -19.61 2.63
N GLY A 88 -15.05 -18.92 2.97
CA GLY A 88 -15.04 -17.77 3.89
C GLY A 88 -14.95 -18.14 5.38
N GLY A 89 -15.06 -19.43 5.72
CA GLY A 89 -14.89 -19.96 7.07
C GLY A 89 -13.41 -20.06 7.48
N ALA A 90 -13.18 -20.21 8.78
CA ALA A 90 -11.84 -20.20 9.37
C ALA A 90 -11.13 -21.57 9.26
N LEU A 91 -9.81 -21.52 9.07
CA LEU A 91 -8.90 -22.64 9.32
C LEU A 91 -8.03 -22.29 10.53
N PHE A 92 -8.13 -23.09 11.59
CA PHE A 92 -7.39 -22.89 12.84
C PHE A 92 -6.24 -23.90 12.97
N ASP A 93 -5.16 -23.49 13.63
CA ASP A 93 -4.15 -24.39 14.19
C ASP A 93 -4.66 -25.08 15.48
N ALA A 94 -3.79 -25.87 16.13
CA ALA A 94 -4.12 -26.59 17.35
C ALA A 94 -4.28 -25.68 18.59
N GLU A 95 -3.67 -24.50 18.55
CA GLU A 95 -3.72 -23.47 19.59
C GLU A 95 -4.94 -22.54 19.43
N GLY A 96 -5.71 -22.67 18.35
CA GLY A 96 -6.87 -21.84 18.03
C GLY A 96 -6.52 -20.53 17.30
N GLY A 97 -5.28 -20.38 16.84
CA GLY A 97 -4.84 -19.30 15.96
C GLY A 97 -5.40 -19.47 14.54
N LEU A 98 -5.86 -18.36 13.95
CA LEU A 98 -6.38 -18.36 12.58
C LEU A 98 -5.21 -18.38 11.59
N ILE A 99 -4.96 -19.53 10.96
CA ILE A 99 -3.87 -19.74 9.99
C ILE A 99 -4.33 -19.58 8.53
N GLY A 100 -5.64 -19.56 8.28
CA GLY A 100 -6.17 -19.29 6.95
C GLY A 100 -7.68 -19.19 6.84
N VAL A 101 -8.17 -18.90 5.64
CA VAL A 101 -9.59 -18.85 5.29
C VAL A 101 -9.89 -19.92 4.23
N ASN A 102 -10.81 -20.82 4.55
CA ASN A 102 -11.24 -21.89 3.66
C ASN A 102 -11.85 -21.30 2.40
N GLY A 103 -11.42 -21.78 1.23
CA GLY A 103 -11.86 -21.19 -0.04
C GLY A 103 -12.24 -22.22 -1.09
N ARG A 104 -11.33 -23.18 -1.35
CA ARG A 104 -11.47 -24.16 -2.44
C ARG A 104 -11.34 -25.59 -1.91
N ALA A 105 -11.90 -26.53 -2.67
CA ALA A 105 -11.64 -27.94 -2.50
C ALA A 105 -11.63 -28.64 -3.87
N SER A 106 -10.87 -29.72 -3.98
CA SER A 106 -11.02 -30.65 -5.10
C SER A 106 -12.23 -31.56 -4.85
N PHE A 107 -13.05 -31.71 -5.90
CA PHE A 107 -14.30 -32.46 -5.83
C PHE A 107 -14.29 -33.65 -6.78
N GLU A 108 -14.94 -34.73 -6.39
CA GLU A 108 -15.28 -35.80 -7.32
C GLU A 108 -16.37 -35.35 -8.31
N LYS A 109 -16.20 -35.65 -9.61
CA LYS A 109 -16.95 -35.09 -10.76
C LYS A 109 -18.48 -35.18 -10.68
N ARG A 110 -19.06 -36.00 -9.79
CA ARG A 110 -20.52 -36.17 -9.65
C ARG A 110 -21.12 -35.70 -8.32
N GLY A 111 -20.31 -35.43 -7.29
CA GLY A 111 -20.84 -35.21 -5.92
C GLY A 111 -20.63 -33.82 -5.33
N ARG A 112 -19.63 -33.03 -5.80
CA ARG A 112 -19.12 -31.85 -5.06
C ARG A 112 -18.80 -32.18 -3.58
N ILE A 113 -18.30 -33.38 -3.34
CA ILE A 113 -17.85 -33.86 -2.04
C ILE A 113 -16.32 -33.80 -2.03
N ASN A 114 -15.77 -33.27 -0.95
CA ASN A 114 -14.33 -33.24 -0.68
C ASN A 114 -13.72 -34.65 -0.76
N VAL A 115 -12.58 -34.77 -1.44
CA VAL A 115 -11.85 -36.05 -1.59
C VAL A 115 -10.55 -36.11 -0.76
N GLY A 116 -10.49 -35.34 0.32
CA GLY A 116 -9.30 -35.19 1.18
C GLY A 116 -8.32 -34.11 0.71
N VAL A 117 -8.76 -33.17 -0.12
CA VAL A 117 -7.91 -32.07 -0.64
C VAL A 117 -8.67 -30.75 -0.61
N GLY A 118 -8.50 -30.01 0.48
CA GLY A 118 -8.98 -28.65 0.68
C GLY A 118 -7.87 -27.61 0.58
N TYR A 119 -8.23 -26.37 0.29
CA TYR A 119 -7.30 -25.23 0.20
C TYR A 119 -7.83 -24.02 0.97
N ALA A 120 -6.95 -23.41 1.75
CA ALA A 120 -7.21 -22.19 2.50
C ALA A 120 -6.22 -21.08 2.13
N ILE A 121 -6.74 -19.88 1.92
CA ILE A 121 -5.97 -18.64 1.75
C ILE A 121 -5.19 -18.39 3.05
N SER A 122 -3.89 -18.09 2.96
CA SER A 122 -3.03 -17.95 4.14
C SER A 122 -3.37 -16.72 4.98
N SER A 123 -3.25 -16.82 6.31
CA SER A 123 -3.49 -15.69 7.21
C SER A 123 -2.55 -14.52 6.95
N ASN A 124 -1.32 -14.76 6.47
CA ASN A 124 -0.40 -13.68 6.11
C ASN A 124 -0.84 -12.92 4.85
N GLN A 125 -1.48 -13.57 3.87
CA GLN A 125 -2.14 -12.83 2.78
C GLN A 125 -3.22 -11.90 3.37
N LEU A 126 -4.06 -12.38 4.29
CA LEU A 126 -5.07 -11.53 4.94
C LEU A 126 -4.41 -10.36 5.68
N ARG A 127 -3.35 -10.62 6.45
CA ARG A 127 -2.59 -9.62 7.20
C ARG A 127 -2.05 -8.51 6.29
N ASN A 128 -1.55 -8.87 5.11
CA ASN A 128 -0.96 -7.90 4.19
C ASN A 128 -2.03 -7.01 3.54
N PHE A 129 -3.20 -7.56 3.22
CA PHE A 129 -4.25 -6.83 2.50
C PHE A 129 -5.29 -6.14 3.40
N VAL A 130 -5.36 -6.49 4.70
CA VAL A 130 -6.43 -6.02 5.60
C VAL A 130 -6.48 -4.49 5.71
N GLY A 131 -5.35 -3.79 5.69
CA GLY A 131 -5.32 -2.32 5.73
C GLY A 131 -6.04 -1.71 4.54
N MET A 132 -5.74 -2.16 3.32
CA MET A 132 -6.39 -1.66 2.10
C MET A 132 -7.88 -2.01 2.07
N LEU A 133 -8.24 -3.23 2.49
CA LEU A 133 -9.62 -3.69 2.57
C LEU A 133 -10.44 -2.90 3.61
N ARG A 134 -9.85 -2.57 4.77
CA ARG A 134 -10.47 -1.67 5.77
C ARG A 134 -10.73 -0.30 5.19
N GLY A 135 -9.84 0.20 4.33
CA GLY A 135 -10.06 1.42 3.57
C GLY A 135 -11.07 1.30 2.43
N GLY A 136 -11.70 0.14 2.21
CA GLY A 136 -12.65 -0.10 1.13
C GLY A 136 -12.04 -0.03 -0.27
N ARG A 137 -10.71 -0.16 -0.40
CA ARG A 137 -9.99 -0.04 -1.67
C ARG A 137 -10.11 -1.30 -2.51
N LEU A 138 -10.12 -1.11 -3.83
CA LEU A 138 -9.75 -2.20 -4.74
C LEU A 138 -8.26 -2.48 -4.57
N CYS A 139 -7.94 -3.74 -4.34
CA CYS A 139 -6.59 -4.22 -4.09
C CYS A 139 -6.07 -4.93 -5.33
N ASP A 140 -4.76 -4.86 -5.54
CA ASP A 140 -4.07 -5.63 -6.57
C ASP A 140 -2.84 -6.30 -5.97
N HIS A 141 -2.41 -7.37 -6.61
CA HIS A 141 -1.25 -8.14 -6.19
C HIS A 141 0.02 -7.58 -6.80
N ALA A 142 1.15 -7.88 -6.16
CA ALA A 142 2.44 -7.40 -6.57
C ALA A 142 3.00 -8.14 -7.79
N THR A 143 3.80 -7.43 -8.58
CA THR A 143 4.76 -7.99 -9.52
C THR A 143 6.10 -7.27 -9.41
N LEU A 144 7.19 -7.98 -9.71
CA LEU A 144 8.50 -7.36 -9.89
C LEU A 144 8.63 -6.65 -11.25
N GLY A 145 7.69 -6.88 -12.18
CA GLY A 145 7.88 -6.50 -13.58
C GLY A 145 8.99 -7.31 -14.25
N ALA A 146 9.24 -8.52 -13.77
CA ALA A 146 10.25 -9.43 -14.30
C ALA A 146 9.66 -10.84 -14.48
N THR A 147 10.17 -11.56 -15.47
CA THR A 147 9.94 -13.00 -15.62
C THR A 147 11.18 -13.76 -15.20
N VAL A 148 10.99 -14.97 -14.66
CA VAL A 148 12.08 -15.83 -14.22
C VAL A 148 12.00 -17.21 -14.86
N ALA A 149 13.16 -17.84 -14.98
CA ALA A 149 13.31 -19.22 -15.42
C ALA A 149 14.11 -20.02 -14.39
N THR A 150 14.03 -21.35 -14.47
CA THR A 150 14.96 -22.24 -13.78
C THR A 150 16.16 -22.47 -14.69
N SER A 151 17.35 -22.11 -14.24
CA SER A 151 18.61 -22.36 -14.96
C SER A 151 18.98 -23.86 -14.92
N GLU A 152 19.98 -24.26 -15.71
CA GLU A 152 20.46 -25.65 -15.77
C GLU A 152 20.94 -26.19 -14.41
N ASP A 153 21.50 -25.32 -13.57
CA ASP A 153 21.95 -25.63 -12.22
C ASP A 153 20.86 -25.45 -11.15
N GLY A 154 19.61 -25.24 -11.56
CA GLY A 154 18.43 -25.23 -10.67
C GLY A 154 18.17 -23.89 -9.95
N ARG A 155 18.89 -22.82 -10.30
CA ARG A 155 18.68 -21.48 -9.74
C ARG A 155 17.47 -20.81 -10.38
N VAL A 156 16.84 -19.88 -9.66
CA VAL A 156 15.76 -19.04 -10.20
C VAL A 156 16.36 -17.74 -10.72
N VAL A 157 16.48 -17.61 -12.04
CA VAL A 157 17.18 -16.49 -12.69
C VAL A 157 16.22 -15.60 -13.46
N VAL A 158 16.52 -14.29 -13.52
CA VAL A 158 15.78 -13.32 -14.32
C VAL A 158 15.94 -13.64 -15.81
N ALA A 159 14.82 -13.92 -16.47
CA ALA A 159 14.74 -14.22 -17.89
C ALA A 159 14.37 -12.99 -18.73
N ASP A 160 13.59 -12.08 -18.17
CA ASP A 160 13.23 -10.80 -18.80
C ASP A 160 12.82 -9.79 -17.72
N ILE A 161 12.97 -8.50 -17.99
CA ILE A 161 12.64 -7.43 -17.05
C ILE A 161 12.14 -6.18 -17.78
N LEU A 162 11.03 -5.63 -17.29
CA LEU A 162 10.47 -4.38 -17.76
C LEU A 162 11.36 -3.22 -17.29
N GLU A 163 11.86 -2.43 -18.23
CA GLU A 163 12.71 -1.26 -17.92
C GLU A 163 11.99 -0.20 -17.08
N SER A 164 10.65 -0.13 -17.19
CA SER A 164 9.80 0.74 -16.38
C SER A 164 9.61 0.27 -14.94
N SER A 165 10.03 -0.95 -14.60
CA SER A 165 9.91 -1.47 -13.23
C SER A 165 10.91 -0.79 -12.28
N ASP A 166 10.52 -0.61 -11.02
CA ASP A 166 11.46 -0.18 -9.99
C ASP A 166 12.59 -1.21 -9.82
N ALA A 167 12.30 -2.51 -9.93
CA ALA A 167 13.32 -3.56 -9.87
C ALA A 167 14.48 -3.30 -10.86
N TYR A 168 14.16 -2.95 -12.11
CA TYR A 168 15.17 -2.57 -13.10
C TYR A 168 15.93 -1.31 -12.70
N ARG A 169 15.23 -0.24 -12.28
CA ARG A 169 15.88 1.00 -11.81
C ARG A 169 16.83 0.76 -10.63
N ARG A 170 16.47 -0.15 -9.72
CA ARG A 170 17.27 -0.52 -8.54
C ARG A 170 18.48 -1.41 -8.86
N GLY A 171 18.57 -1.92 -10.09
CA GLY A 171 19.74 -2.62 -10.57
C GLY A 171 19.54 -4.10 -10.87
N LEU A 172 18.32 -4.63 -10.79
CA LEU A 172 18.01 -6.01 -11.23
C LEU A 172 18.25 -6.13 -12.74
N ARG A 173 18.96 -7.16 -13.17
CA ARG A 173 19.32 -7.40 -14.57
C ARG A 173 19.03 -8.84 -14.97
N TYR A 174 19.05 -9.09 -16.27
CA TYR A 174 19.03 -10.43 -16.84
C TYR A 174 20.11 -11.32 -16.22
N ASP A 175 19.80 -12.59 -16.02
CA ASP A 175 20.66 -13.63 -15.41
C ASP A 175 20.99 -13.46 -13.92
N ASP A 176 20.47 -12.42 -13.25
CA ASP A 176 20.50 -12.35 -11.79
C ASP A 176 19.71 -13.51 -11.20
N GLU A 177 20.30 -14.19 -10.21
CA GLU A 177 19.55 -15.16 -9.41
C GLU A 177 18.76 -14.44 -8.32
N ILE A 178 17.47 -14.72 -8.24
CA ILE A 178 16.61 -14.26 -7.14
C ILE A 178 16.72 -15.23 -5.97
N VAL A 179 17.23 -14.75 -4.84
CA VAL A 179 17.47 -15.56 -3.65
C VAL A 179 16.32 -15.46 -2.65
N SER A 180 15.84 -14.25 -2.38
CA SER A 180 14.66 -14.04 -1.51
C SER A 180 13.92 -12.75 -1.83
N ILE A 181 12.61 -12.75 -1.55
CA ILE A 181 11.71 -11.61 -1.69
C ILE A 181 10.98 -11.44 -0.36
N ALA A 182 10.98 -10.22 0.21
CA ALA A 182 10.38 -9.94 1.50
C ALA A 182 10.82 -10.92 2.62
N GLY A 183 12.10 -11.32 2.59
CA GLY A 183 12.67 -12.32 3.51
C GLY A 183 12.33 -13.78 3.21
N ARG A 184 11.39 -14.06 2.29
CA ARG A 184 10.99 -15.42 1.93
C ARG A 184 11.92 -16.01 0.86
N PRO A 185 12.50 -17.20 1.07
CA PRO A 185 13.41 -17.82 0.09
C PRO A 185 12.73 -18.17 -1.23
N VAL A 186 13.39 -17.86 -2.35
CA VAL A 186 12.94 -18.20 -3.69
C VAL A 186 13.76 -19.37 -4.21
N ARG A 187 13.18 -20.58 -4.16
CA ARG A 187 13.84 -21.81 -4.67
C ARG A 187 13.28 -22.34 -5.98
N THR A 188 12.12 -21.84 -6.39
CA THR A 188 11.47 -22.21 -7.64
C THR A 188 10.76 -21.01 -8.24
N VAL A 189 10.48 -21.06 -9.55
CA VAL A 189 9.66 -20.05 -10.23
C VAL A 189 8.29 -19.89 -9.57
N ASN A 190 7.69 -21.01 -9.13
CA ASN A 190 6.42 -20.99 -8.42
C ASN A 190 6.55 -20.30 -7.05
N ALA A 191 7.63 -20.53 -6.31
CA ALA A 191 7.85 -19.84 -5.03
C ALA A 191 7.84 -18.31 -5.19
N MET A 192 8.49 -17.78 -6.23
CA MET A 192 8.43 -16.34 -6.53
C MET A 192 7.00 -15.86 -6.81
N LYS A 193 6.25 -16.58 -7.66
CA LYS A 193 4.86 -16.22 -7.96
C LYS A 193 3.97 -16.24 -6.72
N ASN A 194 4.12 -17.27 -5.89
CA ASN A 194 3.38 -17.42 -4.65
C ASN A 194 3.64 -16.25 -3.70
N ILE A 195 4.92 -15.90 -3.48
CA ILE A 195 5.30 -14.78 -2.61
C ILE A 195 4.69 -13.47 -3.13
N LEU A 196 4.92 -13.13 -4.40
CA LEU A 196 4.40 -11.88 -4.99
C LEU A 196 2.87 -11.83 -4.98
N GLY A 197 2.19 -12.96 -5.22
CA GLY A 197 0.74 -13.05 -5.13
C GLY A 197 0.18 -12.95 -3.71
N THR A 198 0.99 -12.83 -2.67
CA THR A 198 0.52 -12.50 -1.30
C THR A 198 0.87 -11.08 -0.85
N LEU A 199 1.57 -10.33 -1.70
CA LEU A 199 1.99 -8.97 -1.39
C LEU A 199 1.12 -7.97 -2.14
N PRO A 200 0.63 -6.90 -1.48
CA PRO A 200 -0.06 -5.82 -2.15
C PRO A 200 0.86 -5.04 -3.09
N SER A 201 0.30 -4.55 -4.19
CA SER A 201 1.01 -3.62 -5.08
C SER A 201 1.37 -2.31 -4.36
N GLY A 202 2.47 -1.70 -4.78
CA GLY A 202 3.03 -0.48 -4.19
C GLY A 202 3.84 -0.70 -2.90
N TRP A 203 3.79 -1.90 -2.29
CA TRP A 203 4.67 -2.26 -1.18
C TRP A 203 6.14 -2.19 -1.61
N ARG A 204 6.99 -1.71 -0.70
CA ARG A 204 8.43 -1.73 -0.87
C ARG A 204 9.05 -2.80 0.02
N VAL A 205 9.75 -3.74 -0.58
CA VAL A 205 10.23 -4.94 0.12
C VAL A 205 11.71 -5.21 -0.15
N PRO A 206 12.42 -5.86 0.79
CA PRO A 206 13.78 -6.32 0.54
C PRO A 206 13.79 -7.43 -0.52
N LEU A 207 14.72 -7.30 -1.45
CA LEU A 207 15.04 -8.26 -2.50
C LEU A 207 16.53 -8.63 -2.35
N VAL A 208 16.80 -9.92 -2.21
CA VAL A 208 18.18 -10.44 -2.18
C VAL A 208 18.42 -11.21 -3.48
N LEU A 209 19.50 -10.82 -4.16
CA LEU A 209 19.93 -11.37 -5.43
C LEU A 209 21.33 -11.97 -5.31
N ARG A 210 21.71 -12.78 -6.30
CA ARG A 210 23.09 -13.20 -6.51
C ARG A 210 23.50 -12.93 -7.95
N ARG A 211 24.55 -12.13 -8.12
CA ARG A 211 25.18 -11.81 -9.41
C ARG A 211 26.64 -12.20 -9.34
N GLU A 212 27.10 -13.01 -10.30
CA GLU A 212 28.51 -13.47 -10.34
C GLU A 212 28.99 -14.06 -9.00
N GLY A 213 28.09 -14.79 -8.32
CA GLY A 213 28.36 -15.40 -7.01
C GLY A 213 28.31 -14.44 -5.81
N ARG A 214 28.12 -13.14 -6.01
CA ARG A 214 28.06 -12.15 -4.91
C ARG A 214 26.61 -11.82 -4.52
N PRO A 215 26.28 -11.79 -3.22
CA PRO A 215 24.96 -11.35 -2.77
C PRO A 215 24.81 -9.83 -2.99
N ILE A 216 23.64 -9.42 -3.47
CA ILE A 216 23.24 -8.02 -3.62
C ILE A 216 21.89 -7.87 -2.92
N GLU A 217 21.79 -6.94 -1.98
CA GLU A 217 20.55 -6.59 -1.30
C GLU A 217 20.05 -5.24 -1.79
N MET A 218 18.75 -5.16 -2.07
CA MET A 218 18.11 -3.91 -2.49
C MET A 218 16.68 -3.85 -1.96
N LEU A 219 16.15 -2.63 -1.84
CA LEU A 219 14.72 -2.41 -1.64
C LEU A 219 14.06 -2.13 -2.98
N VAL A 220 12.97 -2.84 -3.27
CA VAL A 220 12.22 -2.70 -4.51
C VAL A 220 10.77 -2.42 -4.21
N ARG A 221 10.21 -1.40 -4.88
CA ARG A 221 8.77 -1.13 -4.91
C ARG A 221 8.09 -2.02 -5.93
N LEU A 222 7.11 -2.78 -5.47
CA LEU A 222 6.37 -3.73 -6.28
C LEU A 222 5.30 -3.01 -7.11
N ALA A 223 5.23 -3.31 -8.40
CA ALA A 223 4.17 -2.80 -9.27
C ALA A 223 2.89 -3.63 -9.10
N GLY A 224 1.77 -3.13 -9.64
CA GLY A 224 0.54 -3.92 -9.79
C GLY A 224 0.59 -4.84 -11.00
N VAL A 225 -0.13 -5.96 -10.92
CA VAL A 225 -0.37 -6.85 -12.07
C VAL A 225 -1.34 -6.19 -13.05
N HIS A 226 -2.25 -5.35 -12.55
CA HIS A 226 -3.30 -4.69 -13.30
C HIS A 226 -3.20 -3.17 -13.15
N SER A 227 -3.62 -2.44 -14.18
CA SER A 227 -3.91 -1.02 -14.07
C SER A 227 -5.18 -0.77 -13.25
N PRO A 228 -5.38 0.45 -12.69
CA PRO A 228 -6.61 0.80 -11.98
C PRO A 228 -7.89 0.60 -12.82
N ALA A 229 -7.82 0.84 -14.13
CA ALA A 229 -8.94 0.63 -15.05
C ALA A 229 -9.26 -0.86 -15.23
N GLU A 230 -8.24 -1.70 -15.39
CA GLU A 230 -8.42 -3.16 -15.48
C GLU A 230 -9.02 -3.72 -14.18
N LEU A 231 -8.54 -3.29 -13.01
CA LEU A 231 -9.12 -3.69 -11.72
C LEU A 231 -10.59 -3.32 -11.58
N ALA A 232 -10.98 -2.13 -12.03
CA ALA A 232 -12.38 -1.71 -12.02
C ALA A 232 -13.24 -2.63 -12.91
N LEU A 233 -12.76 -2.96 -14.11
CA LEU A 233 -13.46 -3.87 -15.03
C LEU A 233 -13.61 -5.29 -14.45
N LEU A 234 -12.58 -5.80 -13.76
CA LEU A 234 -12.63 -7.10 -13.09
C LEU A 234 -13.76 -7.16 -12.05
N VAL A 235 -13.96 -6.09 -11.30
CA VAL A 235 -15.01 -5.98 -10.26
C VAL A 235 -16.41 -5.86 -10.88
N GLU A 236 -16.52 -5.20 -12.04
CA GLU A 236 -17.78 -5.07 -12.77
C GLU A 236 -18.21 -6.37 -13.48
N GLY A 237 -17.38 -7.43 -13.42
CA GLY A 237 -17.63 -8.73 -14.04
C GLY A 237 -17.27 -8.76 -15.53
N GLY A 238 -16.49 -7.79 -16.01
CA GLY A 238 -15.78 -7.90 -17.29
C GLY A 238 -14.62 -8.87 -17.09
N GLY A 239 -14.68 -10.07 -17.67
CA GLY A 239 -13.59 -11.04 -17.59
C GLY A 239 -12.25 -10.44 -18.01
N ALA A 240 -11.15 -11.03 -17.54
CA ALA A 240 -9.79 -10.61 -17.88
C ALA A 240 -9.62 -10.50 -19.41
N PRO A 241 -8.88 -9.51 -19.94
CA PRO A 241 -8.54 -9.48 -21.35
C PRO A 241 -7.83 -10.78 -21.74
N ALA A 242 -8.25 -11.37 -22.87
CA ALA A 242 -7.71 -12.65 -23.33
C ALA A 242 -6.20 -12.56 -23.60
N ASP A 243 -5.43 -13.55 -23.11
CA ASP A 243 -4.00 -13.68 -23.40
C ASP A 243 -3.77 -13.81 -24.92
N PRO A 244 -3.04 -12.88 -25.57
CA PRO A 244 -2.76 -12.96 -27.00
C PRO A 244 -1.98 -14.22 -27.41
N ARG A 245 -1.37 -14.93 -26.46
CA ARG A 245 -0.59 -16.17 -26.71
C ARG A 245 -1.44 -17.43 -26.87
N GLN A 246 -2.74 -17.39 -26.58
CA GLN A 246 -3.63 -18.56 -26.73
C GLN A 246 -4.28 -18.71 -28.12
N LYS A 247 -4.01 -17.81 -29.08
CA LYS A 247 -4.40 -18.02 -30.48
C LYS A 247 -3.38 -18.89 -31.22
N LYS A 248 -3.31 -20.18 -30.89
CA LYS A 248 -2.76 -21.21 -31.79
C LYS A 248 -3.74 -22.39 -31.93
N GLN A 249 -4.49 -22.30 -33.03
CA GLN A 249 -5.11 -23.33 -33.87
C GLN A 249 -5.37 -24.73 -33.24
N LYS A 250 -6.67 -25.05 -33.08
CA LYS A 250 -7.16 -26.43 -33.29
C LYS A 250 -7.70 -26.55 -34.73
N PRO A 251 -7.41 -27.64 -35.47
CA PRO A 251 -8.04 -27.88 -36.77
C PRO A 251 -9.55 -28.08 -36.60
N LEU A 252 -10.32 -27.56 -37.56
CA LEU A 252 -11.75 -27.83 -37.71
C LEU A 252 -11.94 -29.29 -38.15
N ASP A 253 -12.35 -30.17 -37.23
CA ASP A 253 -12.99 -31.43 -37.61
C ASP A 253 -14.39 -31.13 -38.13
N LYS A 254 -14.55 -31.24 -39.46
CA LYS A 254 -15.85 -31.34 -40.11
C LYS A 254 -16.31 -32.79 -39.96
N ASP A 255 -17.02 -33.09 -38.89
CA ASP A 255 -18.07 -34.13 -38.80
C ASP A 255 -18.44 -34.38 -37.33
N ALA A 256 -19.33 -33.54 -36.78
CA ALA A 256 -20.03 -33.83 -35.53
C ALA A 256 -21.53 -33.50 -35.69
N PRO A 257 -22.46 -34.35 -35.19
CA PRO A 257 -23.88 -34.19 -35.42
C PRO A 257 -24.44 -32.93 -34.73
N GLN A 258 -25.28 -32.18 -35.46
CA GLN A 258 -26.06 -31.06 -34.92
C GLN A 258 -26.96 -31.52 -33.78
N LYS A 259 -26.80 -30.93 -32.59
CA LYS A 259 -27.78 -30.99 -31.50
C LYS A 259 -28.65 -29.73 -31.52
N ASN A 260 -29.94 -29.95 -31.30
CA ASN A 260 -31.06 -29.00 -31.43
C ASN A 260 -30.92 -27.71 -30.59
N PRO A 261 -31.56 -26.61 -31.05
CA PRO A 261 -31.56 -25.32 -30.37
C PRO A 261 -32.63 -25.29 -29.26
N HIS A 262 -32.18 -25.42 -28.01
CA HIS A 262 -32.87 -24.86 -26.86
C HIS A 262 -31.78 -24.34 -25.91
N ASP A 263 -31.23 -23.19 -26.26
CA ASP A 263 -30.53 -22.32 -25.31
C ASP A 263 -31.60 -21.44 -24.67
N ASP A 264 -32.09 -21.87 -23.51
CA ASP A 264 -32.60 -20.92 -22.52
C ASP A 264 -31.39 -20.18 -21.95
N THR A 265 -30.86 -19.20 -22.69
CA THR A 265 -30.05 -18.15 -22.07
C THR A 265 -31.01 -17.26 -21.30
N PRO A 266 -30.95 -17.18 -19.96
CA PRO A 266 -31.57 -16.07 -19.28
C PRO A 266 -30.75 -14.84 -19.69
N GLU A 267 -31.36 -13.92 -20.43
CA GLU A 267 -30.92 -12.53 -20.45
C GLU A 267 -30.98 -12.02 -19.01
N SER A 268 -29.90 -12.20 -18.24
CA SER A 268 -29.74 -11.51 -16.97
C SER A 268 -29.38 -10.06 -17.29
N GLY A 269 -30.39 -9.26 -17.63
CA GLY A 269 -30.30 -7.82 -17.44
C GLY A 269 -29.90 -7.60 -15.99
N LYS A 270 -28.69 -7.09 -15.74
CA LYS A 270 -28.23 -6.72 -14.41
C LYS A 270 -29.18 -5.64 -13.88
N GLN A 271 -30.26 -6.03 -13.22
CA GLN A 271 -30.99 -5.13 -12.34
C GLN A 271 -29.98 -4.71 -11.27
N THR A 272 -29.54 -3.46 -11.32
CA THR A 272 -28.79 -2.85 -10.23
C THR A 272 -29.68 -2.88 -8.99
N ALA A 273 -29.44 -3.85 -8.11
CA ALA A 273 -30.13 -3.94 -6.83
C ALA A 273 -30.00 -2.61 -6.10
N GLN A 274 -31.12 -2.01 -5.69
CA GLN A 274 -31.09 -0.76 -4.95
C GLN A 274 -30.46 -1.01 -3.57
N VAL A 275 -29.51 -0.16 -3.18
CA VAL A 275 -28.87 -0.22 -1.86
C VAL A 275 -29.94 -0.07 -0.78
N PRO A 276 -30.07 -1.02 0.18
CA PRO A 276 -31.06 -0.94 1.25
C PRO A 276 -30.93 0.36 2.05
N ASP A 277 -32.06 0.93 2.50
CA ASP A 277 -32.09 2.22 3.21
C ASP A 277 -31.18 2.26 4.44
N ILE A 278 -31.08 1.14 5.18
CA ILE A 278 -30.20 1.01 6.34
C ILE A 278 -28.70 1.12 5.99
N VAL A 279 -28.32 0.85 4.74
CA VAL A 279 -26.93 0.87 4.26
C VAL A 279 -26.58 2.20 3.62
N LYS A 280 -27.55 2.96 3.08
CA LYS A 280 -27.32 4.24 2.39
C LYS A 280 -26.42 5.22 3.18
N PRO A 281 -26.53 5.39 4.51
CA PRO A 281 -25.64 6.28 5.26
C PRO A 281 -24.18 5.83 5.33
N PHE A 282 -23.92 4.55 5.06
CA PHE A 282 -22.61 3.90 5.13
C PHE A 282 -22.03 3.60 3.74
N TYR A 283 -22.64 4.12 2.67
CA TYR A 283 -22.21 3.86 1.30
C TYR A 283 -21.84 5.15 0.58
N GLU A 284 -20.63 5.20 0.06
CA GLU A 284 -20.12 6.33 -0.71
C GLU A 284 -19.39 5.80 -1.95
N PRO A 285 -19.97 5.90 -3.16
CA PRO A 285 -19.36 5.38 -4.37
C PRO A 285 -18.19 6.27 -4.79
N ARG A 286 -17.05 5.67 -5.13
CA ARG A 286 -15.89 6.37 -5.69
C ARG A 286 -15.01 5.40 -6.48
N ASN A 287 -14.49 5.86 -7.61
CA ASN A 287 -13.60 5.04 -8.44
C ASN A 287 -12.37 4.57 -7.64
N GLY A 288 -12.00 3.30 -7.80
CA GLY A 288 -10.92 2.66 -7.04
C GLY A 288 -11.33 2.13 -5.66
N PHE A 289 -12.60 2.30 -5.26
CA PHE A 289 -13.12 1.82 -3.99
C PHE A 289 -14.37 0.98 -4.20
N THR A 290 -14.48 -0.12 -3.46
CA THR A 290 -15.77 -0.81 -3.29
C THR A 290 -16.73 0.06 -2.48
N ASN A 291 -16.22 0.79 -1.49
CA ASN A 291 -16.98 1.76 -0.72
C ASN A 291 -16.04 2.77 -0.05
N TYR A 292 -16.07 4.02 -0.50
CA TYR A 292 -15.17 5.07 -0.02
C TYR A 292 -15.52 5.59 1.37
N TYR A 293 -16.72 5.29 1.88
CA TYR A 293 -17.13 5.65 3.24
C TYR A 293 -16.12 5.15 4.29
N PHE A 294 -15.68 3.89 4.15
CA PHE A 294 -14.71 3.29 5.07
C PHE A 294 -13.32 3.89 4.91
N ASN A 295 -12.96 4.35 3.71
CA ASN A 295 -11.71 5.07 3.51
C ASN A 295 -11.67 6.37 4.31
N ARG A 296 -12.75 7.15 4.26
CA ARG A 296 -12.88 8.38 5.05
C ARG A 296 -12.76 8.12 6.54
N LEU A 297 -13.36 7.03 7.05
CA LEU A 297 -13.24 6.64 8.45
C LEU A 297 -11.80 6.30 8.83
N GLU A 298 -11.12 5.46 8.06
CA GLU A 298 -9.73 5.08 8.35
C GLU A 298 -8.77 6.27 8.20
N ARG A 299 -8.96 7.11 7.17
CA ARG A 299 -8.19 8.35 7.01
C ARG A 299 -8.32 9.25 8.24
N ASN A 300 -9.55 9.46 8.70
CA ASN A 300 -9.81 10.29 9.88
C ASN A 300 -9.27 9.65 11.17
N ARG A 301 -9.32 8.31 11.30
CA ARG A 301 -8.70 7.57 12.42
C ARG A 301 -7.20 7.82 12.46
N VAL A 302 -6.51 7.60 11.35
CA VAL A 302 -5.05 7.77 11.25
C VAL A 302 -4.67 9.23 11.53
N ALA A 303 -5.40 10.19 10.95
CA ALA A 303 -5.17 11.61 11.21
C ALA A 303 -5.38 11.97 12.69
N ALA A 304 -6.41 11.43 13.34
CA ALA A 304 -6.65 11.66 14.76
C ALA A 304 -5.55 11.06 15.66
N LEU A 305 -5.04 9.87 15.31
CA LEU A 305 -3.89 9.28 16.01
C LEU A 305 -2.63 10.14 15.86
N ILE A 306 -2.32 10.60 14.64
CA ILE A 306 -1.20 11.51 14.40
C ILE A 306 -1.37 12.81 15.21
N ALA A 307 -2.57 13.41 15.18
CA ALA A 307 -2.87 14.62 15.94
C ALA A 307 -2.81 14.42 17.47
N SER A 308 -2.98 13.19 17.97
CA SER A 308 -2.87 12.89 19.40
C SER A 308 -1.44 12.98 19.94
N ARG A 309 -0.43 13.08 19.07
CA ARG A 309 0.98 13.21 19.43
C ARG A 309 1.39 14.62 19.91
N GLY A 310 0.49 15.60 19.82
CA GLY A 310 0.75 16.96 20.30
C GLY A 310 -0.26 17.97 19.77
N ASP A 311 -0.41 19.10 20.46
CA ASP A 311 -1.22 20.21 19.95
C ASP A 311 -0.40 21.03 18.93
N TYR A 312 -0.27 20.52 17.71
CA TYR A 312 0.47 21.20 16.64
C TYR A 312 -0.20 22.51 16.19
N ALA A 313 -1.48 22.70 16.47
CA ALA A 313 -2.24 23.87 16.05
C ALA A 313 -1.79 25.16 16.77
N VAL A 314 -1.13 25.05 17.94
CA VAL A 314 -0.56 26.21 18.66
C VAL A 314 0.79 26.66 18.10
N CYS A 315 1.46 25.82 17.31
CA CYS A 315 2.75 26.12 16.69
C CYS A 315 2.57 27.00 15.44
N LYS A 316 1.88 28.14 15.59
CA LYS A 316 1.51 29.09 14.53
C LYS A 316 2.69 30.03 14.26
N GLY A 317 3.49 29.69 13.26
CA GLY A 317 4.68 30.43 12.81
C GLY A 317 5.71 29.50 12.19
N SER A 318 6.93 29.98 11.96
CA SER A 318 8.02 29.18 11.38
C SER A 318 8.43 28.06 12.33
N TRP A 319 8.60 26.85 11.81
CA TRP A 319 9.25 25.75 12.52
C TRP A 319 10.72 25.72 12.12
N ILE A 320 11.61 26.00 13.07
CA ILE A 320 13.05 26.08 12.81
C ILE A 320 13.73 24.89 13.47
N PHE A 321 14.40 24.07 12.66
CA PHE A 321 15.21 22.93 13.12
C PHE A 321 16.68 23.26 12.90
N SER A 322 17.49 23.19 13.95
CA SER A 322 18.94 23.37 13.84
C SER A 322 19.68 22.18 14.44
N GLY A 323 20.82 21.83 13.85
CA GLY A 323 21.58 20.67 14.31
C GLY A 323 22.79 20.38 13.46
N THR A 324 23.23 19.11 13.48
CA THR A 324 24.41 18.62 12.76
C THR A 324 24.06 17.50 11.80
N LEU A 325 24.77 17.43 10.68
CA LEU A 325 24.74 16.29 9.79
C LEU A 325 25.71 15.20 10.30
N VAL A 326 25.33 13.93 10.19
CA VAL A 326 26.23 12.82 10.55
C VAL A 326 27.50 12.80 9.67
N GLY A 327 27.41 13.28 8.43
CA GLY A 327 28.54 13.45 7.51
C GLY A 327 29.43 14.67 7.81
N GLY A 328 29.12 15.45 8.84
CA GLY A 328 29.83 16.67 9.22
C GLY A 328 29.14 17.96 8.72
N GLY A 329 29.30 19.03 9.50
CA GLY A 329 28.69 20.33 9.24
C GLY A 329 27.35 20.54 9.95
N ASP A 330 27.00 21.80 10.10
CA ASP A 330 25.74 22.23 10.71
C ASP A 330 24.66 22.40 9.64
N PHE A 331 23.40 22.30 10.06
CA PHE A 331 22.26 22.63 9.21
C PHE A 331 21.27 23.52 9.96
N ARG A 332 20.49 24.27 9.18
CA ARG A 332 19.28 24.97 9.66
C ARG A 332 18.17 24.79 8.64
N ILE A 333 17.02 24.27 9.06
CA ILE A 333 15.80 24.19 8.26
C ILE A 333 14.77 25.14 8.84
N GLU A 334 14.10 25.90 8.00
CA GLU A 334 12.98 26.75 8.39
C GLU A 334 11.76 26.42 7.51
N LEU A 335 10.66 26.06 8.16
CA LEU A 335 9.38 25.77 7.53
C LEU A 335 8.37 26.85 7.93
N ALA A 336 8.19 27.84 7.05
CA ALA A 336 7.22 28.91 7.24
C ALA A 336 5.89 28.58 6.53
N GLU A 337 4.95 29.53 6.55
CA GLU A 337 3.65 29.37 5.89
C GLU A 337 3.74 29.41 4.35
N ASN A 338 4.54 30.35 3.83
CA ASN A 338 4.68 30.65 2.40
C ASN A 338 6.07 30.34 1.85
N PHE A 339 7.00 29.84 2.66
CA PHE A 339 8.30 29.39 2.18
C PHE A 339 8.86 28.27 3.03
N ALA A 340 9.86 27.57 2.48
CA ALA A 340 10.77 26.78 3.27
C ALA A 340 12.21 27.01 2.81
N SER A 341 13.15 26.95 3.74
CA SER A 341 14.58 27.07 3.43
C SER A 341 15.42 26.10 4.21
N ILE A 342 16.57 25.74 3.64
CA ILE A 342 17.58 24.91 4.29
C ILE A 342 18.96 25.49 4.03
N ASP A 343 19.72 25.67 5.09
CA ASP A 343 21.14 26.00 5.08
C ASP A 343 21.93 24.71 5.31
N LEU A 344 22.81 24.38 4.36
CA LEU A 344 23.74 23.26 4.43
C LEU A 344 25.16 23.76 4.17
N PRO A 345 26.21 22.97 4.51
CA PRO A 345 27.58 23.31 4.13
C PRO A 345 27.79 23.49 2.63
N THR A 346 26.93 22.87 1.81
CA THR A 346 26.94 22.99 0.34
C THR A 346 26.24 24.24 -0.19
N GLY A 347 25.57 25.01 0.67
CA GLY A 347 24.84 26.23 0.31
C GLY A 347 23.41 26.27 0.85
N THR A 348 22.77 27.41 0.65
CA THR A 348 21.39 27.67 1.05
C THR A 348 20.43 27.43 -0.10
N THR A 349 19.33 26.71 0.16
CA THR A 349 18.22 26.56 -0.78
C THR A 349 16.93 27.09 -0.15
N ARG A 350 16.06 27.69 -0.95
CA ARG A 350 14.74 28.18 -0.54
C ARG A 350 13.72 27.87 -1.63
N ILE A 351 12.51 27.49 -1.21
CA ILE A 351 11.35 27.30 -2.07
C ILE A 351 10.19 28.20 -1.62
N ASP A 352 9.39 28.64 -2.58
CA ASP A 352 8.04 29.16 -2.34
C ASP A 352 7.10 27.95 -2.14
N THR A 353 6.22 28.02 -1.15
CA THR A 353 5.30 26.92 -0.82
C THR A 353 3.85 27.23 -1.16
N THR A 354 3.58 28.38 -1.80
CA THR A 354 2.23 28.81 -2.17
C THR A 354 1.75 28.24 -3.51
N GLY A 355 2.68 27.85 -4.39
CA GLY A 355 2.40 27.25 -5.69
C GLY A 355 2.62 25.73 -5.74
N ASP A 356 2.87 25.24 -6.95
CA ASP A 356 3.22 23.84 -7.19
C ASP A 356 4.59 23.49 -6.58
N LEU A 357 4.72 22.26 -6.10
CA LEU A 357 5.89 21.76 -5.37
C LEU A 357 6.69 20.72 -6.18
N ASP A 358 6.30 20.46 -7.41
CA ASP A 358 7.01 19.61 -8.37
C ASP A 358 8.18 20.37 -9.05
N GLY A 359 8.15 21.70 -8.98
CA GLY A 359 9.19 22.60 -9.49
C GLY A 359 10.52 22.46 -8.74
N ASN A 360 11.50 21.81 -9.37
CA ASN A 360 12.89 21.65 -8.92
C ASN A 360 13.04 21.05 -7.50
N PRO A 361 13.19 19.72 -7.39
CA PRO A 361 13.29 19.02 -6.12
C PRO A 361 14.43 19.56 -5.24
N SER A 362 14.05 20.25 -4.15
CA SER A 362 14.95 21.06 -3.35
C SER A 362 15.11 20.55 -1.91
N PRO A 363 16.34 20.58 -1.35
CA PRO A 363 17.61 20.97 -1.99
C PRO A 363 18.06 19.96 -3.07
N PRO A 364 18.96 20.36 -3.99
CA PRO A 364 19.44 19.48 -5.05
C PRO A 364 19.97 18.14 -4.52
N GLY A 365 19.59 17.05 -5.18
CA GLY A 365 19.97 15.68 -4.79
C GLY A 365 19.10 15.04 -3.70
N SER A 366 18.21 15.80 -3.04
CA SER A 366 17.32 15.24 -2.01
C SER A 366 16.04 14.59 -2.56
N GLY A 367 15.68 14.88 -3.81
CA GLY A 367 14.39 14.46 -4.38
C GLY A 367 13.18 15.30 -3.91
N GLY A 368 13.38 16.35 -3.10
CA GLY A 368 12.29 17.24 -2.65
C GLY A 368 12.07 17.25 -1.13
N LEU A 369 13.14 17.28 -0.33
CA LEU A 369 13.05 17.28 1.14
C LEU A 369 12.23 18.47 1.69
N LEU A 370 12.44 19.69 1.17
CA LEU A 370 11.72 20.87 1.67
C LEU A 370 10.22 20.75 1.44
N ALA A 371 9.80 20.31 0.25
CA ALA A 371 8.40 20.04 -0.05
C ALA A 371 7.82 18.97 0.89
N SER A 372 8.58 17.90 1.13
CA SER A 372 8.16 16.79 2.01
C SER A 372 7.88 17.29 3.43
N LEU A 373 8.80 18.07 3.99
CA LEU A 373 8.67 18.60 5.36
C LEU A 373 7.57 19.66 5.49
N VAL A 374 7.36 20.49 4.45
CA VAL A 374 6.27 21.47 4.44
C VAL A 374 4.91 20.79 4.47
N LEU A 375 4.72 19.76 3.65
CA LEU A 375 3.46 19.03 3.61
C LEU A 375 3.24 18.21 4.89
N TRP A 376 4.30 17.63 5.46
CA TRP A 376 4.25 17.01 6.79
C TRP A 376 3.82 18.00 7.87
N ARG A 377 4.40 19.21 7.91
CA ARG A 377 3.98 20.28 8.83
C ARG A 377 2.50 20.64 8.65
N ARG A 378 2.03 20.78 7.40
CA ARG A 378 0.61 21.07 7.09
C ARG A 378 -0.33 19.98 7.62
N LEU A 379 0.04 18.70 7.42
CA LEU A 379 -0.72 17.57 7.96
C LEU A 379 -0.83 17.66 9.49
N LEU A 380 0.29 17.92 10.18
CA LEU A 380 0.31 18.00 11.63
C LEU A 380 -0.55 19.16 12.15
N GLN A 381 -0.43 20.35 11.57
CA GLN A 381 -1.13 21.55 12.03
C GLN A 381 -2.61 21.57 11.67
N SER A 382 -2.96 21.10 10.47
CA SER A 382 -4.25 21.35 9.84
C SER A 382 -4.94 20.09 9.31
N GLY A 383 -4.37 18.91 9.54
CA GLY A 383 -4.96 17.64 9.15
C GLY A 383 -4.97 17.37 7.64
N PRO A 384 -5.54 16.23 7.22
CA PRO A 384 -5.51 15.75 5.83
C PRO A 384 -6.15 16.70 4.80
N GLN A 385 -7.07 17.56 5.23
CA GLN A 385 -7.74 18.55 4.38
C GLN A 385 -6.78 19.63 3.86
N SER A 386 -5.65 19.84 4.54
CA SER A 386 -4.61 20.76 4.09
C SER A 386 -3.76 20.22 2.93
N LEU A 387 -3.90 18.92 2.62
CA LEU A 387 -3.11 18.19 1.63
C LEU A 387 -3.93 17.78 0.40
N GLY A 388 -4.89 18.62 -0.02
CA GLY A 388 -5.69 18.34 -1.20
C GLY A 388 -6.46 17.02 -1.11
N ARG A 389 -6.31 16.16 -2.12
CA ARG A 389 -6.96 14.85 -2.11
C ARG A 389 -6.14 13.88 -1.26
N THR A 390 -6.58 13.67 -0.03
CA THR A 390 -5.99 12.68 0.89
C THR A 390 -6.94 11.51 1.13
N ASP A 391 -6.44 10.31 0.88
CA ASP A 391 -7.13 9.03 1.10
C ASP A 391 -6.26 8.14 2.01
N TYR A 392 -6.89 7.23 2.76
CA TYR A 392 -6.16 6.16 3.43
C TYR A 392 -5.72 5.13 2.37
N TRP A 393 -4.42 4.85 2.31
CA TRP A 393 -3.88 3.93 1.33
C TRP A 393 -3.97 2.48 1.81
N GLY A 394 -3.78 2.26 3.10
CA GLY A 394 -3.74 0.93 3.72
C GLY A 394 -2.55 0.86 4.67
N THR A 395 -2.06 -0.36 4.92
CA THR A 395 -0.85 -0.59 5.69
C THR A 395 0.30 -1.02 4.79
N ALA A 396 1.52 -0.53 5.07
CA ALA A 396 2.72 -0.86 4.30
C ALA A 396 3.92 -1.15 5.21
N PRO A 397 4.87 -2.00 4.78
CA PRO A 397 6.15 -2.11 5.46
C PRO A 397 6.95 -0.83 5.28
N LEU A 398 7.69 -0.44 6.31
CA LEU A 398 8.69 0.63 6.26
C LEU A 398 10.03 0.07 6.71
N LEU A 399 11.10 0.37 5.97
CA LEU A 399 12.44 -0.13 6.31
C LEU A 399 12.78 0.24 7.77
N GLY A 400 13.29 -0.74 8.52
CA GLY A 400 13.68 -0.56 9.92
C GLY A 400 12.51 -0.46 10.91
N VAL A 401 11.28 -0.68 10.47
CA VAL A 401 10.09 -0.81 11.32
C VAL A 401 9.56 -2.24 11.18
N GLU A 402 9.39 -2.94 12.30
CA GLU A 402 8.92 -4.33 12.31
C GLU A 402 7.43 -4.44 11.98
N GLU A 403 6.62 -3.53 12.49
CA GLU A 403 5.19 -3.47 12.22
C GLU A 403 4.89 -2.78 10.88
N LEU A 404 3.75 -3.14 10.27
CA LEU A 404 3.23 -2.39 9.13
C LEU A 404 2.75 -1.01 9.61
N CYS A 405 3.08 0.04 8.88
CA CYS A 405 2.62 1.39 9.16
C CYS A 405 1.28 1.67 8.46
N ASP A 406 0.39 2.43 9.10
CA ASP A 406 -0.74 3.07 8.44
C ASP A 406 -0.20 4.13 7.45
N VAL A 407 -0.74 4.16 6.23
CA VAL A 407 -0.29 5.10 5.19
C VAL A 407 -1.43 5.99 4.74
N LEU A 408 -1.23 7.30 4.85
CA LEU A 408 -2.04 8.30 4.16
C LEU A 408 -1.38 8.64 2.83
N HIS A 409 -2.17 8.70 1.76
CA HIS A 409 -1.72 9.12 0.44
C HIS A 409 -2.44 10.39 0.00
N SER A 410 -1.67 11.41 -0.37
CA SER A 410 -2.14 12.73 -0.74
C SER A 410 -1.66 13.11 -2.14
N THR A 411 -2.55 13.67 -2.96
CA THR A 411 -2.20 14.41 -4.17
C THR A 411 -2.41 15.89 -3.90
N VAL A 412 -1.33 16.68 -3.94
CA VAL A 412 -1.33 18.11 -3.54
C VAL A 412 -0.24 18.87 -4.29
N ALA A 413 -0.54 20.08 -4.78
CA ALA A 413 0.46 20.97 -5.40
C ALA A 413 1.36 20.27 -6.44
N ALA A 414 0.72 19.54 -7.37
CA ALA A 414 1.35 18.73 -8.41
C ALA A 414 2.24 17.55 -7.96
N VAL A 415 2.35 17.28 -6.65
CA VAL A 415 3.13 16.15 -6.09
C VAL A 415 2.24 15.09 -5.45
N GLU A 416 2.79 13.89 -5.30
CA GLU A 416 2.23 12.83 -4.46
C GLU A 416 3.03 12.69 -3.17
N LEU A 417 2.33 12.53 -2.05
CA LEU A 417 2.93 12.32 -0.73
C LEU A 417 2.32 11.09 -0.07
N GLN A 418 3.17 10.20 0.43
CA GLN A 418 2.79 9.19 1.41
C GLN A 418 3.33 9.55 2.78
N VAL A 419 2.49 9.45 3.80
CA VAL A 419 2.86 9.61 5.20
C VAL A 419 2.59 8.29 5.93
N ALA A 420 3.65 7.64 6.39
CA ALA A 420 3.59 6.40 7.14
C ALA A 420 3.62 6.68 8.66
N SER A 421 2.67 6.15 9.40
CA SER A 421 2.59 6.27 10.86
C SER A 421 2.34 4.93 11.56
N SER A 422 2.76 4.85 12.81
CA SER A 422 2.51 3.70 13.69
C SER A 422 0.98 3.53 13.89
N PRO A 423 0.41 2.35 13.59
CA PRO A 423 -1.00 2.09 13.85
C PRO A 423 -1.34 2.08 15.34
N ALA A 424 -0.35 1.84 16.20
CA ALA A 424 -0.52 1.72 17.64
C ALA A 424 -0.77 3.08 18.31
N ASP A 425 -0.05 4.12 17.88
CA ASP A 425 -0.03 5.39 18.59
C ASP A 425 -0.02 6.64 17.70
N GLY A 426 0.09 6.48 16.37
CA GLY A 426 0.08 7.58 15.42
C GLY A 426 1.41 8.28 15.19
N THR A 427 2.52 7.83 15.80
CA THR A 427 3.83 8.43 15.54
C THR A 427 4.20 8.31 14.06
N VAL A 428 4.51 9.43 13.41
CA VAL A 428 4.92 9.45 12.00
C VAL A 428 6.32 8.83 11.89
N ARG A 429 6.47 7.78 11.09
CA ARG A 429 7.74 7.05 10.92
C ARG A 429 8.46 7.43 9.64
N GLY A 430 7.75 7.90 8.62
CA GLY A 430 8.39 8.36 7.39
C GLY A 430 7.45 9.04 6.41
N LEU A 431 8.08 9.67 5.43
CA LEU A 431 7.48 10.39 4.32
C LEU A 431 8.09 9.87 3.02
N GLU A 432 7.27 9.72 1.98
CA GLU A 432 7.75 9.52 0.62
C GLU A 432 7.05 10.53 -0.30
N LEU A 433 7.81 11.37 -0.97
CA LEU A 433 7.29 12.39 -1.88
C LEU A 433 7.77 12.15 -3.30
N TRP A 434 6.83 12.15 -4.26
CA TRP A 434 7.10 12.05 -5.69
C TRP A 434 6.75 13.36 -6.37
N PRO A 435 7.74 14.07 -6.95
CA PRO A 435 7.49 15.19 -7.86
C PRO A 435 6.78 14.73 -9.14
N SER A 436 7.07 13.50 -9.57
CA SER A 436 6.45 12.84 -10.71
C SER A 436 6.33 11.34 -10.44
N SER A 437 5.26 10.72 -10.94
CA SER A 437 5.01 9.27 -10.80
C SER A 437 6.10 8.36 -11.37
N GLN A 438 6.98 8.89 -12.22
CA GLN A 438 8.08 8.13 -12.85
C GLN A 438 9.42 8.29 -12.14
N ASP A 439 9.53 9.24 -11.21
CA ASP A 439 10.78 9.54 -10.53
C ASP A 439 10.94 8.70 -9.25
N ASP A 440 12.16 8.66 -8.72
CA ASP A 440 12.38 8.14 -7.38
C ASP A 440 11.84 9.13 -6.33
N PRO A 441 11.26 8.64 -5.23
CA PRO A 441 10.77 9.54 -4.19
C PRO A 441 11.93 10.17 -3.39
N CYS A 442 11.67 11.34 -2.83
CA CYS A 442 12.34 11.77 -1.61
C CYS A 442 11.80 10.94 -0.45
N GLU A 443 12.65 10.11 0.14
CA GLU A 443 12.33 9.28 1.29
C GLU A 443 12.88 9.94 2.55
N VAL A 444 12.00 10.35 3.47
CA VAL A 444 12.37 10.86 4.80
C VAL A 444 11.98 9.82 5.84
N ARG A 445 12.94 9.31 6.61
CA ARG A 445 12.71 8.34 7.68
C ARG A 445 13.01 8.97 9.03
N PHE A 446 12.00 9.10 9.89
CA PHE A 446 12.16 9.57 11.26
C PHE A 446 12.65 8.42 12.13
N LEU A 447 13.95 8.43 12.45
CA LEU A 447 14.64 7.32 13.12
C LEU A 447 14.35 7.30 14.61
N ASP A 448 14.22 8.47 15.22
CA ASP A 448 13.83 8.64 16.61
C ASP A 448 13.07 9.96 16.81
N HIS A 449 12.35 10.02 17.93
CA HIS A 449 11.50 11.14 18.30
C HIS A 449 11.87 11.66 19.69
N THR A 450 11.59 12.93 19.91
CA THR A 450 11.66 13.60 21.21
C THR A 450 10.32 14.29 21.49
N SER A 451 10.11 14.69 22.74
CA SER A 451 8.95 15.49 23.13
C SER A 451 9.40 16.90 23.50
N LEU A 452 8.84 17.91 22.85
CA LEU A 452 9.03 19.32 23.14
C LEU A 452 7.68 19.91 23.55
N ASN A 453 7.52 20.33 24.81
CA ASN A 453 6.26 20.88 25.33
C ASN A 453 5.05 19.96 25.05
N GLN A 454 5.22 18.64 25.26
CA GLN A 454 4.20 17.62 24.98
C GLN A 454 3.85 17.45 23.48
N ILE A 455 4.62 18.07 22.59
CA ILE A 455 4.52 17.90 21.14
C ILE A 455 5.64 16.96 20.70
N GLU A 456 5.27 15.86 20.08
CA GLU A 456 6.24 14.94 19.49
C GLU A 456 6.89 15.55 18.25
N MET A 457 8.21 15.46 18.18
CA MET A 457 9.00 15.91 17.04
C MET A 457 10.10 14.91 16.73
N PRO A 458 10.53 14.79 15.47
CA PRO A 458 11.70 14.00 15.15
C PRO A 458 12.92 14.60 15.83
N HIS A 459 13.81 13.74 16.34
CA HIS A 459 15.11 14.16 16.87
C HIS A 459 16.25 13.75 15.92
N ARG A 460 16.04 12.68 15.16
CA ARG A 460 16.95 12.25 14.09
C ARG A 460 16.17 11.73 12.89
N PHE A 461 16.61 12.10 11.69
CA PHE A 461 16.00 11.59 10.46
C PHE A 461 16.99 11.37 9.33
N GLU A 462 16.72 10.36 8.51
CA GLU A 462 17.49 10.01 7.32
C GLU A 462 16.73 10.46 6.07
N VAL A 463 17.44 10.98 5.08
CA VAL A 463 16.88 11.38 3.78
C VAL A 463 17.59 10.63 2.67
N ARG A 464 16.82 10.02 1.77
CA ARG A 464 17.33 9.31 0.59
C ARG A 464 16.58 9.74 -0.66
N HIS A 465 17.24 9.64 -1.80
CA HIS A 465 16.62 9.77 -3.12
C HIS A 465 17.12 8.62 -4.00
N GLY A 466 16.20 7.80 -4.50
CA GLY A 466 16.57 6.56 -5.17
C GLY A 466 17.39 5.66 -4.25
N ASN A 467 18.56 5.21 -4.71
CA ASN A 467 19.48 4.40 -3.90
C ASN A 467 20.48 5.24 -3.10
N GLU A 468 20.48 6.57 -3.24
CA GLU A 468 21.49 7.44 -2.69
C GLU A 468 21.06 7.99 -1.32
N LEU A 469 21.99 7.97 -0.37
CA LEU A 469 21.82 8.68 0.90
C LEU A 469 22.09 10.16 0.63
N PHE A 470 21.09 11.01 0.88
CA PHE A 470 21.28 12.46 0.82
C PHE A 470 21.99 12.93 2.10
N ALA A 471 21.38 12.70 3.26
CA ALA A 471 21.96 13.04 4.56
C ALA A 471 21.24 12.36 5.72
N ILE A 472 21.90 12.32 6.89
CA ILE A 472 21.27 12.00 8.17
C ILE A 472 21.38 13.23 9.06
N PHE A 473 20.23 13.75 9.49
CA PHE A 473 20.09 14.96 10.28
C PHE A 473 19.94 14.60 11.76
N GLN A 474 20.77 15.20 12.60
CA GLN A 474 20.67 15.15 14.05
C GLN A 474 20.20 16.51 14.55
N ILE A 475 18.94 16.61 14.97
CA ILE A 475 18.35 17.85 15.47
C ILE A 475 18.84 18.11 16.89
N ARG A 476 19.30 19.34 17.15
CA ARG A 476 19.74 19.82 18.48
C ARG A 476 18.77 20.81 19.09
N SER A 477 18.13 21.64 18.28
CA SER A 477 17.09 22.57 18.73
C SER A 477 15.93 22.63 17.74
N ILE A 478 14.74 22.85 18.30
CA ILE A 478 13.50 23.11 17.56
C ILE A 478 12.90 24.36 18.17
N GLU A 479 12.60 25.34 17.32
CA GLU A 479 12.01 26.61 17.71
C GLU A 479 10.74 26.87 16.90
N PHE A 480 9.71 27.39 17.57
CA PHE A 480 8.49 27.88 16.92
C PHE A 480 8.46 29.38 17.06
N THR A 481 8.49 30.11 15.94
CA THR A 481 8.30 31.56 15.98
C THR A 481 6.83 31.90 16.15
N GLU A 482 6.53 33.09 16.66
CA GLU A 482 5.18 33.62 16.60
C GLU A 482 4.86 34.01 15.14
N SER A 483 3.62 33.79 14.70
CA SER A 483 3.11 34.38 13.46
C SER A 483 3.27 35.90 13.55
N PRO A 484 3.77 36.60 12.51
CA PRO A 484 3.77 38.06 12.53
C PRO A 484 2.33 38.52 12.78
N SER A 485 2.14 39.34 13.81
CA SER A 485 0.88 40.02 14.01
C SER A 485 0.59 40.85 12.75
N ASN A 486 -0.69 40.96 12.36
CA ASN A 486 -1.12 41.76 11.21
C ASN A 486 -0.73 43.26 11.29
N ASP A 487 -0.08 43.70 12.38
CA ASP A 487 0.38 45.07 12.57
C ASP A 487 1.79 45.35 12.03
N GLU A 488 2.63 44.34 11.76
CA GLU A 488 4.00 44.60 11.25
C GLU A 488 4.11 44.63 9.72
N ALA A 489 3.04 44.27 9.00
CA ALA A 489 3.01 44.32 7.53
C ALA A 489 2.85 45.75 6.97
N SER A 490 2.50 46.75 7.79
CA SER A 490 2.39 48.15 7.36
C SER A 490 3.69 48.95 7.46
N ASP A 491 4.70 48.48 8.19
CA ASP A 491 5.86 49.29 8.58
C ASP A 491 7.13 49.03 7.76
N ARG A 492 7.03 48.31 6.62
CA ARG A 492 8.18 48.07 5.72
C ARG A 492 7.98 48.55 4.29
N VAL A 493 7.30 49.67 4.09
CA VAL A 493 7.38 50.44 2.84
C VAL A 493 7.64 51.92 3.13
N SER A 494 8.90 52.29 3.33
CA SER A 494 9.30 53.72 3.34
C SER A 494 10.81 53.92 3.26
N PHE A 495 11.43 53.58 2.13
CA PHE A 495 12.62 54.30 1.68
C PHE A 495 12.66 54.33 0.15
N LEU A 496 12.41 55.52 -0.41
CA LEU A 496 13.12 56.14 -1.53
C LEU A 496 12.38 57.45 -1.88
N GLU A 497 12.89 58.58 -1.42
CA GLU A 497 12.72 59.84 -2.15
C GLU A 497 13.64 59.83 -3.38
N PRO A 498 13.26 60.50 -4.47
CA PRO A 498 13.79 61.85 -4.66
C PRO A 498 12.74 62.85 -5.17
N GLY A 499 12.84 64.09 -4.67
CA GLY A 499 12.13 65.23 -5.23
C GLY A 499 12.65 65.66 -6.61
N LEU A 500 11.78 66.22 -7.45
CA LEU A 500 11.72 67.65 -7.80
C LEU A 500 10.66 67.88 -8.91
N GLU A 501 9.93 68.98 -8.73
CA GLU A 501 9.37 69.91 -9.73
C GLU A 501 8.17 69.53 -10.65
N TYR A 502 7.04 70.13 -10.28
CA TYR A 502 6.10 70.94 -11.08
C TYR A 502 6.03 70.75 -12.61
N PHE A 503 4.85 70.36 -13.11
CA PHE A 503 4.11 71.12 -14.14
C PHE A 503 2.60 70.83 -14.04
N THR A 504 1.82 71.91 -14.10
CA THR A 504 0.35 71.97 -14.12
C THR A 504 -0.23 71.86 -15.54
N ALA A 505 -1.52 71.51 -15.60
CA ALA A 505 -2.48 71.54 -16.73
C ALA A 505 -2.47 70.27 -17.63
N ASP A 506 -3.57 69.73 -18.14
CA ASP A 506 -4.96 70.18 -18.26
C ASP A 506 -5.92 68.97 -18.47
N ARG A 507 -7.21 69.28 -18.46
CA ARG A 507 -8.45 68.49 -18.55
C ARG A 507 -8.60 67.48 -19.71
N SER A 508 -9.50 66.52 -19.47
CA SER A 508 -10.34 65.72 -20.42
C SER A 508 -9.57 64.83 -21.40
N LEU A 509 -9.85 63.52 -21.50
CA LEU A 509 -11.12 62.81 -21.68
C LEU A 509 -10.97 61.35 -21.20
#